data_AF-A0AAW6ND15-F1
#
_entry.id   AF-A0AAW6ND15-F1
#
_cell.length_a   1.000
_cell.length_b   1.000
_cell.length_c   1.000
_cell.angle_alpha   90.00
_cell.angle_beta   90.00
_cell.angle_gamma   90.00
#
_symmetry.space_group_name_H-M   'P 1'
#
loop_
_entity.id
_entity.type
_entity.pdbx_description
1 polymer ?
#
loop_
_entity_poly.entity_id
_entity_poly.type
_entity_poly.pdbx_seq_one_letter_code
_entity_poly.pdbx_strand_id
1 'polypeptide(L)'
;MKADRYSKVVGWLKVLLPLMALALLSTLFLLSRVIDPKAVIPFADKEIQDRLRDQQVTGPIYYSVTADGDEISFAAEKVTTPEGNAGGNEAEQVEVVMKLDSGSEVILNASRGYFDIAADSTSLQGDVVINTSNGYRINSDLLVTQMSALGVISPGPVAATGPVGTLDAGAMTLNAGKPSHLVFTNGVKLIYRPQQDRE
;
A
#
# COMPACT_ATOMS: atom_id res chain seq x y z
N MET A 1 -1.91 95.65 -6.97
CA MET A 1 -2.56 94.33 -6.74
C MET A 1 -1.94 93.28 -7.65
N LYS A 2 -0.97 92.49 -7.16
CA LYS A 2 -0.32 91.41 -7.94
C LYS A 2 -0.18 90.11 -7.12
N ALA A 3 -1.09 89.89 -6.16
CA ALA A 3 -1.10 88.72 -5.27
C ALA A 3 -2.20 87.69 -5.59
N ASP A 4 -2.97 87.88 -6.67
CA ASP A 4 -4.15 87.05 -6.93
C ASP A 4 -3.91 85.85 -7.85
N ARG A 5 -3.00 85.93 -8.82
CA ARG A 5 -2.84 84.84 -9.80
C ARG A 5 -2.05 83.67 -9.24
N TYR A 6 -0.94 83.93 -8.55
CA TYR A 6 -0.12 82.89 -7.93
C TYR A 6 -0.89 82.15 -6.82
N SER A 7 -1.61 82.88 -5.96
CA SER A 7 -2.41 82.30 -4.88
C SER A 7 -3.56 81.43 -5.40
N LYS A 8 -4.26 81.86 -6.47
CA LYS A 8 -5.33 81.05 -7.09
C LYS A 8 -4.79 79.80 -7.77
N VAL A 9 -3.64 79.87 -8.43
CA VAL A 9 -2.99 78.70 -9.06
C VAL A 9 -2.56 77.68 -8.01
N VAL A 10 -1.94 78.13 -6.91
CA VAL A 10 -1.52 77.23 -5.82
C VAL A 10 -2.74 76.63 -5.12
N GLY A 11 -3.81 77.42 -4.91
CA GLY A 11 -5.06 76.92 -4.34
C GLY A 11 -5.70 75.82 -5.20
N TRP A 12 -5.72 75.99 -6.52
CA TRP A 12 -6.26 74.99 -7.44
C TRP A 12 -5.41 73.71 -7.46
N LEU A 13 -4.09 73.85 -7.44
CA LEU A 13 -3.17 72.71 -7.43
C LEU A 13 -3.28 71.89 -6.13
N LYS A 14 -3.54 72.52 -4.99
CA LYS A 14 -3.77 71.83 -3.70
C LYS A 14 -5.00 70.90 -3.72
N VAL A 15 -5.96 71.14 -4.60
CA VAL A 15 -7.18 70.32 -4.73
C VAL A 15 -7.03 69.30 -5.86
N LEU A 16 -6.51 69.73 -7.01
CA LEU A 16 -6.39 68.86 -8.20
C LEU A 16 -5.38 67.71 -7.99
N LEU A 17 -4.26 68.01 -7.33
CA LEU A 17 -3.16 67.07 -7.15
C LEU A 17 -3.55 65.83 -6.30
N PRO A 18 -4.20 65.96 -5.13
CA PRO A 18 -4.70 64.79 -4.39
C PRO A 18 -5.84 64.05 -5.12
N LEU A 19 -6.67 64.76 -5.90
CA LEU A 19 -7.71 64.12 -6.74
C LEU A 19 -7.10 63.22 -7.81
N MET A 20 -6.04 63.69 -8.48
CA MET A 20 -5.28 62.89 -9.44
C MET A 20 -4.59 61.70 -8.79
N ALA A 21 -4.07 61.86 -7.56
CA ALA A 21 -3.49 60.74 -6.82
C ALA A 21 -4.53 59.65 -6.51
N LEU A 22 -5.75 60.03 -6.11
CA LEU A 22 -6.85 59.09 -5.90
C LEU A 22 -7.27 58.37 -7.19
N ALA A 23 -7.35 59.11 -8.30
CA ALA A 23 -7.66 58.52 -9.61
C ALA A 23 -6.60 57.47 -10.01
N LEU A 24 -5.31 57.80 -9.85
CA LEU A 24 -4.21 56.87 -10.12
C LEU A 24 -4.27 55.63 -9.21
N LEU A 25 -4.52 55.82 -7.91
CA LEU A 25 -4.64 54.71 -6.97
C LEU A 25 -5.82 53.80 -7.32
N SER A 26 -6.96 54.40 -7.70
CA SER A 26 -8.15 53.67 -8.16
C SER A 26 -7.87 52.88 -9.42
N THR A 27 -7.16 53.46 -10.40
CA THR A 27 -6.75 52.73 -11.61
C THR A 27 -5.81 51.57 -11.32
N LEU A 28 -4.94 51.71 -10.32
CA LEU A 28 -4.03 50.63 -9.91
C LEU A 28 -4.81 49.46 -9.29
N PHE A 29 -5.86 49.75 -8.52
CA PHE A 29 -6.80 48.72 -8.04
C PHE A 29 -7.65 48.10 -9.16
N LEU A 30 -8.11 48.89 -10.14
CA LEU A 30 -8.91 48.41 -11.27
C LEU A 30 -8.10 47.55 -12.26
N LEU A 31 -6.82 47.90 -12.47
CA LEU A 31 -5.91 47.19 -13.38
C LEU A 31 -5.10 46.10 -12.67
N SER A 32 -5.06 46.08 -11.33
CA SER A 32 -4.59 44.94 -10.55
C SER A 32 -5.62 43.81 -10.67
N ARG A 33 -5.62 43.20 -11.85
CA ARG A 33 -6.13 41.86 -12.07
C ARG A 33 -5.56 41.00 -10.95
N VAL A 34 -6.45 40.34 -10.22
CA VAL A 34 -6.15 39.33 -9.22
C VAL A 34 -4.99 38.48 -9.74
N ILE A 35 -3.78 38.72 -9.23
CA ILE A 35 -2.72 37.73 -9.30
C ILE A 35 -3.23 36.71 -8.29
N ASP A 36 -3.95 35.71 -8.80
CA ASP A 36 -4.47 34.62 -7.99
C ASP A 36 -3.25 34.00 -7.30
N PRO A 37 -3.05 34.18 -5.98
CA PRO A 37 -1.91 33.62 -5.28
C PRO A 37 -2.08 32.11 -5.07
N LYS A 38 -3.13 31.54 -5.65
CA LYS A 38 -3.10 30.15 -6.09
C LYS A 38 -2.20 30.08 -7.32
N ALA A 39 -0.90 30.27 -7.08
CA ALA A 39 0.06 29.41 -7.73
C ALA A 39 -0.47 28.00 -7.49
N VAL A 40 -1.16 27.48 -8.49
CA VAL A 40 -1.50 26.06 -8.58
C VAL A 40 -0.15 25.42 -8.39
N ILE A 41 0.08 24.87 -7.20
CA ILE A 41 1.29 24.10 -6.97
C ILE A 41 1.23 23.07 -8.09
N PRO A 42 2.22 23.00 -8.99
CA PRO A 42 2.19 22.06 -10.10
C PRO A 42 2.53 20.68 -9.53
N PHE A 43 1.72 20.20 -8.59
CA PHE A 43 1.56 18.78 -8.35
C PHE A 43 0.80 18.29 -9.56
N ALA A 44 1.45 17.40 -10.30
CA ALA A 44 0.99 16.92 -11.58
C ALA A 44 -0.49 16.53 -11.52
N ASP A 45 -1.36 17.24 -12.26
CA ASP A 45 -2.77 16.86 -12.44
C ASP A 45 -2.92 15.38 -12.83
N LYS A 46 -1.88 14.80 -13.46
CA LYS A 46 -1.78 13.37 -13.74
C LYS A 46 -1.80 12.46 -12.51
N GLU A 47 -1.06 12.76 -11.45
CA GLU A 47 -1.00 11.88 -10.26
C GLU A 47 -2.30 11.90 -9.45
N ILE A 48 -3.00 13.04 -9.42
CA ILE A 48 -4.30 13.15 -8.76
C ILE A 48 -5.39 12.50 -9.63
N GLN A 49 -5.36 12.67 -10.95
CA GLN A 49 -6.31 11.98 -11.83
C GLN A 49 -6.09 10.46 -11.85
N ASP A 50 -4.86 9.97 -11.86
CA ASP A 50 -4.59 8.52 -11.80
C ASP A 50 -5.00 7.94 -10.42
N ARG A 51 -4.75 8.65 -9.30
CA ARG A 51 -5.23 8.22 -7.96
C ARG A 51 -6.73 8.39 -7.70
N LEU A 52 -7.42 9.27 -8.44
CA LEU A 52 -8.88 9.41 -8.36
C LEU A 52 -9.62 8.45 -9.31
N ARG A 53 -8.94 7.93 -10.34
CA ARG A 53 -9.49 6.96 -11.29
C ARG A 53 -9.26 5.52 -10.81
N ASP A 54 -8.07 5.22 -10.31
CA ASP A 54 -7.75 3.94 -9.70
C ASP A 54 -7.83 4.09 -8.19
N GLN A 55 -8.82 3.48 -7.54
CA GLN A 55 -8.90 3.42 -6.08
C GLN A 55 -7.63 2.73 -5.56
N GLN A 56 -6.64 3.53 -5.17
CA GLN A 56 -5.30 3.07 -4.82
C GLN A 56 -4.96 3.50 -3.38
N VAL A 57 -4.43 2.55 -2.61
CA VAL A 57 -3.81 2.79 -1.30
C VAL A 57 -2.32 2.47 -1.38
N THR A 58 -1.45 3.41 -1.03
CA THR A 58 0.00 3.22 -1.01
C THR A 58 0.47 2.91 0.40
N GLY A 59 1.33 1.91 0.54
CA GLY A 59 1.89 1.47 1.82
C GLY A 59 0.87 1.05 2.89
N PRO A 60 -0.26 0.37 2.56
CA PRO A 60 -1.21 -0.03 3.58
C PRO A 60 -0.59 -1.05 4.54
N ILE A 61 -0.95 -0.92 5.81
CA ILE A 61 -0.64 -1.90 6.85
C ILE A 61 -1.95 -2.22 7.59
N TYR A 62 -2.23 -3.50 7.76
CA TYR A 62 -3.40 -4.01 8.46
C TYR A 62 -2.97 -4.98 9.57
N TYR A 63 -3.62 -4.89 10.73
CA TYR A 63 -3.35 -5.75 11.89
C TYR A 63 -4.63 -6.48 12.30
N SER A 64 -4.49 -7.74 12.66
CA SER A 64 -5.60 -8.58 13.13
C SER A 64 -5.11 -9.55 14.21
N VAL A 65 -6.06 -10.07 14.99
CA VAL A 65 -5.81 -11.13 15.97
C VAL A 65 -6.81 -12.26 15.70
N THR A 66 -6.35 -13.51 15.65
CA THR A 66 -7.23 -14.67 15.47
C THR A 66 -7.98 -14.98 16.76
N ALA A 67 -9.02 -15.83 16.69
CA ALA A 67 -9.73 -16.30 17.88
C ALA A 67 -8.83 -17.10 18.84
N ASP A 68 -7.74 -17.67 18.33
CA ASP A 68 -6.74 -18.42 19.09
C ASP A 68 -5.65 -17.54 19.70
N GLY A 69 -5.65 -16.23 19.43
CA GLY A 69 -4.67 -15.28 19.97
C GLY A 69 -3.46 -15.00 19.08
N ASP A 70 -3.43 -15.53 17.86
CA ASP A 70 -2.32 -15.26 16.94
C ASP A 70 -2.42 -13.83 16.38
N GLU A 71 -1.33 -13.08 16.43
CA GLU A 71 -1.24 -11.74 15.86
C GLU A 71 -0.83 -11.83 14.40
N ILE A 72 -1.54 -11.14 13.51
CA ILE A 72 -1.27 -11.10 12.08
C ILE A 72 -1.10 -9.64 11.64
N SER A 73 -0.03 -9.34 10.93
CA SER A 73 0.13 -8.09 10.20
C SER A 73 0.28 -8.35 8.70
N PHE A 74 -0.44 -7.58 7.91
CA PHE A 74 -0.36 -7.55 6.46
C PHE A 74 0.18 -6.19 6.02
N ALA A 75 1.15 -6.18 5.12
CA ALA A 75 1.69 -4.98 4.51
C ALA A 75 1.82 -5.18 2.99
N ALA A 76 1.69 -4.09 2.25
CA ALA A 76 1.93 -4.07 0.81
C ALA A 76 2.53 -2.72 0.38
N GLU A 77 3.23 -2.69 -0.75
CA GLU A 77 3.70 -1.43 -1.34
C GLU A 77 2.51 -0.63 -1.89
N LYS A 78 1.56 -1.32 -2.51
CA LYS A 78 0.39 -0.72 -3.17
C LYS A 78 -0.77 -1.71 -3.16
N VAL A 79 -1.97 -1.20 -2.95
CA VAL A 79 -3.24 -1.92 -3.16
C VAL A 79 -4.12 -1.14 -4.11
N THR A 80 -4.71 -1.81 -5.08
CA THR A 80 -5.65 -1.23 -6.05
C THR A 80 -6.94 -2.04 -6.11
N THR A 81 -8.04 -1.37 -6.45
CA THR A 81 -9.30 -2.02 -6.84
C THR A 81 -9.44 -1.93 -8.35
N PRO A 82 -9.30 -3.04 -9.12
CA PRO A 82 -9.39 -2.99 -10.57
C PRO A 82 -10.74 -2.45 -11.07
N GLU A 83 -10.73 -1.65 -12.14
CA GLU A 83 -11.95 -1.10 -12.74
C GLU A 83 -12.94 -2.21 -13.10
N GLY A 84 -14.20 -2.07 -12.65
CA GLY A 84 -15.26 -3.04 -12.92
C GLY A 84 -15.26 -4.28 -12.02
N ASN A 85 -14.30 -4.43 -11.10
CA ASN A 85 -14.25 -5.53 -10.14
C ASN A 85 -14.54 -5.05 -8.71
N ALA A 86 -15.80 -4.66 -8.46
CA ALA A 86 -16.24 -4.26 -7.13
C ALA A 86 -16.08 -5.42 -6.13
N GLY A 87 -15.17 -5.27 -5.16
CA GLY A 87 -14.86 -6.29 -4.15
C GLY A 87 -13.58 -7.09 -4.43
N GLY A 88 -13.00 -6.96 -5.63
CA GLY A 88 -11.67 -7.48 -5.96
C GLY A 88 -10.59 -6.44 -5.65
N ASN A 89 -9.54 -6.85 -4.93
CA ASN A 89 -8.38 -6.00 -4.67
C ASN A 89 -7.11 -6.71 -5.11
N GLU A 90 -6.16 -5.95 -5.65
CA GLU A 90 -4.83 -6.42 -6.01
C GLU A 90 -3.80 -5.69 -5.14
N ALA A 91 -2.83 -6.42 -4.61
CA ALA A 91 -1.74 -5.91 -3.79
C ALA A 91 -0.40 -6.23 -4.45
N GLU A 92 0.54 -5.30 -4.41
CA GLU A 92 1.91 -5.45 -4.91
C GLU A 92 2.88 -5.49 -3.73
N GLN A 93 3.89 -6.37 -3.83
CA GLN A 93 4.91 -6.61 -2.79
C GLN A 93 4.30 -6.87 -1.42
N VAL A 94 3.64 -8.02 -1.31
CA VAL A 94 2.92 -8.43 -0.10
C VAL A 94 3.88 -9.04 0.91
N GLU A 95 3.81 -8.55 2.14
CA GLU A 95 4.40 -9.18 3.33
C GLU A 95 3.29 -9.50 4.34
N VAL A 96 3.31 -10.72 4.87
CA VAL A 96 2.47 -11.14 5.99
C VAL A 96 3.35 -11.66 7.09
N VAL A 97 3.21 -11.09 8.29
CA VAL A 97 3.89 -11.56 9.50
C VAL A 97 2.83 -12.08 10.46
N MET A 98 3.02 -13.30 10.94
CA MET A 98 2.14 -13.94 11.91
C MET A 98 2.96 -14.37 13.13
N LYS A 99 2.58 -13.87 14.30
CA LYS A 99 3.11 -14.30 15.59
C LYS A 99 2.08 -15.21 16.23
N LEU A 100 2.42 -16.49 16.27
CA LEU A 100 1.55 -17.51 16.85
C LEU A 100 1.59 -17.42 18.38
N ASP A 101 0.48 -17.75 19.05
CA ASP A 101 0.42 -17.83 20.53
C ASP A 101 1.47 -18.81 21.09
N SER A 102 1.84 -19.82 20.30
CA SER A 102 2.95 -20.75 20.61
C SER A 102 4.34 -20.09 20.69
N GLY A 103 4.48 -18.82 20.31
CA GLY A 103 5.73 -18.07 20.23
C GLY A 103 6.51 -18.23 18.92
N SER A 104 6.02 -19.04 17.98
CA SER A 104 6.60 -19.17 16.65
C SER A 104 6.19 -18.00 15.75
N GLU A 105 7.11 -17.54 14.89
CA GLU A 105 6.85 -16.47 13.93
C GLU A 105 6.87 -17.05 12.52
N VAL A 106 5.91 -16.62 11.69
CA VAL A 106 5.79 -16.99 10.28
C VAL A 106 5.81 -15.71 9.45
N ILE A 107 6.71 -15.64 8.47
CA ILE A 107 6.82 -14.53 7.53
C ILE A 107 6.56 -15.05 6.13
N LEU A 108 5.53 -14.54 5.47
CA LEU A 108 5.19 -14.84 4.09
C LEU A 108 5.47 -13.61 3.22
N ASN A 109 6.09 -13.82 2.07
CA ASN A 109 6.29 -12.81 1.04
C ASN A 109 5.72 -13.29 -0.29
N ALA A 110 5.16 -12.38 -1.08
CA ALA A 110 4.73 -12.64 -2.45
C ALA A 110 4.79 -11.37 -3.30
N SER A 111 5.03 -11.52 -4.61
CA SER A 111 5.08 -10.39 -5.53
C SER A 111 3.72 -9.71 -5.70
N ARG A 112 2.64 -10.52 -5.76
CA ARG A 112 1.27 -10.04 -5.89
C ARG A 112 0.31 -10.80 -4.98
N GLY A 113 -0.74 -10.12 -4.53
CA GLY A 113 -1.87 -10.70 -3.84
C GLY A 113 -3.20 -10.28 -4.49
N TYR A 114 -4.11 -11.22 -4.71
CA TYR A 114 -5.47 -10.94 -5.17
C TYR A 114 -6.44 -11.33 -4.07
N PHE A 115 -7.35 -10.42 -3.72
CA PHE A 115 -8.33 -10.57 -2.66
C PHE A 115 -9.72 -10.43 -3.25
N ASP A 116 -10.52 -11.48 -3.16
CA ASP A 116 -11.94 -11.45 -3.48
C ASP A 116 -12.72 -11.53 -2.16
N ILE A 117 -13.22 -10.38 -1.72
CA ILE A 117 -13.96 -10.26 -0.46
C ILE A 117 -15.29 -11.00 -0.55
N ALA A 118 -15.92 -11.02 -1.73
CA ALA A 118 -17.22 -11.67 -1.92
C ALA A 118 -17.09 -13.20 -1.91
N ALA A 119 -16.00 -13.73 -2.48
CA ALA A 119 -15.70 -15.15 -2.52
C ALA A 119 -14.94 -15.66 -1.28
N ASP A 120 -14.58 -14.78 -0.34
CA ASP A 120 -13.72 -15.10 0.81
C ASP A 120 -12.43 -15.83 0.39
N SER A 121 -11.80 -15.35 -0.68
CA SER A 121 -10.65 -16.00 -1.29
C SER A 121 -9.51 -15.02 -1.52
N THR A 122 -8.32 -15.45 -1.14
CA THR A 122 -7.07 -14.74 -1.41
C THR A 122 -6.13 -15.64 -2.17
N SER A 123 -5.49 -15.12 -3.21
CA SER A 123 -4.38 -15.78 -3.87
C SER A 123 -3.11 -14.93 -3.81
N LEU A 124 -1.99 -15.57 -3.51
CA LEU A 124 -0.67 -14.94 -3.45
C LEU A 124 0.17 -15.57 -4.56
N GLN A 125 0.78 -14.74 -5.40
CA GLN A 125 1.41 -15.16 -6.65
C GLN A 125 2.77 -14.48 -6.86
N GLY A 126 3.66 -15.21 -7.52
CA GLY A 126 4.98 -14.74 -7.91
C GLY A 126 5.96 -14.79 -6.74
N ASP A 127 6.84 -15.80 -6.76
CA ASP A 127 7.87 -16.02 -5.76
C ASP A 127 7.33 -16.03 -4.33
N VAL A 128 6.34 -16.88 -4.05
CA VAL A 128 5.77 -17.01 -2.71
C VAL A 128 6.76 -17.72 -1.81
N VAL A 129 7.21 -17.05 -0.76
CA VAL A 129 8.18 -17.58 0.20
C VAL A 129 7.61 -17.48 1.60
N ILE A 130 7.52 -18.62 2.29
CA ILE A 130 7.19 -18.69 3.72
C ILE A 130 8.47 -19.02 4.48
N ASN A 131 8.82 -18.22 5.47
CA ASN A 131 9.86 -18.51 6.45
C ASN A 131 9.24 -18.63 7.82
N THR A 132 9.84 -19.48 8.66
CA THR A 132 9.38 -19.73 10.02
C THR A 132 10.55 -19.65 10.98
N SER A 133 10.32 -19.14 12.19
CA SER A 133 11.38 -18.96 13.19
C SER A 133 12.02 -20.28 13.67
N ASN A 134 11.34 -21.42 13.46
CA ASN A 134 11.85 -22.77 13.73
C ASN A 134 12.65 -23.37 12.55
N GLY A 135 12.99 -22.56 11.54
CA GLY A 135 13.99 -22.90 10.53
C GLY A 135 13.44 -23.56 9.25
N TYR A 136 12.13 -23.53 9.03
CA TYR A 136 11.55 -23.96 7.75
C TYR A 136 11.40 -22.79 6.77
N ARG A 137 11.68 -23.09 5.50
CA ARG A 137 11.45 -22.22 4.35
C ARG A 137 10.67 -23.00 3.29
N ILE A 138 9.56 -22.45 2.81
CA ILE A 138 8.71 -23.04 1.76
C ILE A 138 8.63 -22.06 0.60
N ASN A 139 8.80 -22.56 -0.61
CA ASN A 139 8.76 -21.84 -1.87
C ASN A 139 7.65 -22.41 -2.76
N SER A 140 6.87 -21.51 -3.38
CA SER A 140 5.85 -21.85 -4.38
C SER A 140 5.57 -20.66 -5.30
N ASP A 141 4.97 -20.92 -6.47
CA ASP A 141 4.53 -19.86 -7.38
C ASP A 141 3.15 -19.30 -7.03
N LEU A 142 2.31 -20.09 -6.35
CA LEU A 142 0.92 -19.76 -6.04
C LEU A 142 0.51 -20.38 -4.69
N LEU A 143 -0.06 -19.55 -3.83
CA LEU A 143 -0.84 -19.97 -2.66
C LEU A 143 -2.26 -19.43 -2.75
N VAL A 144 -3.22 -20.24 -2.32
CA VAL A 144 -4.63 -19.87 -2.18
C VAL A 144 -5.03 -20.11 -0.74
N THR A 145 -5.70 -19.13 -0.14
CA THR A 145 -6.24 -19.18 1.21
C THR A 145 -7.64 -18.58 1.24
N GLN A 146 -8.37 -18.89 2.31
CA GLN A 146 -9.57 -18.16 2.66
C GLN A 146 -9.20 -17.04 3.64
N MET A 147 -9.98 -15.96 3.69
CA MET A 147 -9.73 -14.88 4.66
C MET A 147 -10.36 -15.22 6.02
N SER A 148 -11.51 -15.90 6.01
CA SER A 148 -12.22 -16.30 7.23
C SER A 148 -11.67 -17.55 7.90
N ALA A 149 -10.90 -18.37 7.17
CA ALA A 149 -10.41 -19.65 7.66
C ALA A 149 -8.88 -19.77 7.49
N LEU A 150 -8.25 -20.35 8.51
CA LEU A 150 -6.83 -20.70 8.49
C LEU A 150 -6.65 -21.97 7.64
N GLY A 151 -6.50 -21.81 6.34
CA GLY A 151 -6.25 -22.93 5.43
C GLY A 151 -5.46 -22.45 4.23
N VAL A 152 -4.34 -23.11 3.94
CA VAL A 152 -3.44 -22.70 2.84
C VAL A 152 -3.29 -23.85 1.86
N ILE A 153 -3.47 -23.57 0.58
CA ILE A 153 -3.32 -24.53 -0.50
C ILE A 153 -2.28 -24.00 -1.48
N SER A 154 -1.27 -24.80 -1.78
CA SER A 154 -0.46 -24.64 -2.98
C SER A 154 -0.89 -25.69 -4.00
N PRO A 155 -1.59 -25.32 -5.08
CA PRO A 155 -2.03 -26.27 -6.09
C PRO A 155 -0.89 -26.70 -7.03
N GLY A 156 0.25 -25.99 -7.01
CA GLY A 156 1.40 -26.22 -7.86
C GLY A 156 2.62 -26.72 -7.09
N PRO A 157 3.77 -26.85 -7.79
CA PRO A 157 5.01 -27.30 -7.19
C PRO A 157 5.39 -26.50 -5.94
N VAL A 158 5.89 -27.22 -4.95
CA VAL A 158 6.44 -26.66 -3.72
C VAL A 158 7.81 -27.25 -3.45
N ALA A 159 8.72 -26.39 -2.98
CA ALA A 159 10.00 -26.80 -2.45
C ALA A 159 10.10 -26.30 -1.01
N ALA A 160 10.41 -27.18 -0.07
CA ALA A 160 10.56 -26.86 1.33
C ALA A 160 11.95 -27.27 1.82
N THR A 161 12.58 -26.42 2.61
CA THR A 161 13.83 -26.71 3.32
C THR A 161 13.58 -26.53 4.81
N GLY A 162 14.09 -27.45 5.62
CA GLY A 162 14.00 -27.36 7.07
C GLY A 162 15.18 -28.02 7.76
N PRO A 163 15.18 -28.04 9.11
CA PRO A 163 16.29 -28.60 9.89
C PRO A 163 16.60 -30.07 9.57
N VAL A 164 15.58 -30.82 9.14
CA VAL A 164 15.66 -32.25 8.84
C VAL A 164 16.01 -32.56 7.39
N GLY A 165 16.10 -31.56 6.50
CA GLY A 165 16.42 -31.78 5.08
C GLY A 165 15.58 -30.95 4.10
N THR A 166 15.42 -31.46 2.89
CA THR A 166 14.69 -30.80 1.80
C THR A 166 13.55 -31.67 1.27
N LEU A 167 12.42 -31.06 0.94
CA LEU A 167 11.23 -31.71 0.40
C LEU A 167 10.78 -31.02 -0.89
N ASP A 168 10.56 -31.79 -1.93
CA ASP A 168 9.91 -31.33 -3.17
C ASP A 168 8.57 -32.07 -3.32
N ALA A 169 7.51 -31.36 -3.72
CA ALA A 169 6.21 -31.95 -4.00
C ALA A 169 5.46 -31.17 -5.09
N GLY A 170 4.49 -31.82 -5.74
CA GLY A 170 3.69 -31.18 -6.78
C GLY A 170 2.51 -30.35 -6.25
N ALA A 171 2.15 -30.49 -4.97
CA ALA A 171 1.13 -29.69 -4.29
C ALA A 171 1.27 -29.78 -2.77
N MET A 172 0.72 -28.80 -2.06
CA MET A 172 0.70 -28.70 -0.59
C MET A 172 -0.66 -28.25 -0.08
N THR A 173 -1.06 -28.74 1.09
CA THR A 173 -2.22 -28.22 1.84
C THR A 173 -1.90 -28.15 3.32
N LEU A 174 -2.18 -26.99 3.93
CA LEU A 174 -2.18 -26.80 5.38
C LEU A 174 -3.61 -26.94 5.89
N ASN A 175 -3.81 -27.88 6.80
CA ASN A 175 -5.04 -27.99 7.59
C ASN A 175 -4.74 -27.41 8.98
N ALA A 176 -5.32 -26.25 9.33
CA ALA A 176 -5.10 -25.60 10.63
C ALA A 176 -5.91 -26.23 11.78
N GLY A 177 -6.04 -27.56 11.81
CA GLY A 177 -6.52 -28.26 12.99
C GLY A 177 -5.57 -28.10 14.19
N LYS A 178 -5.95 -28.64 15.34
CA LYS A 178 -5.05 -28.80 16.49
C LYS A 178 -4.80 -30.30 16.71
N PRO A 179 -3.62 -30.86 16.33
CA PRO A 179 -2.47 -30.19 15.72
C PRO A 179 -2.68 -29.85 14.24
N SER A 180 -1.95 -28.85 13.76
CA SER A 180 -1.97 -28.44 12.35
C SER A 180 -1.11 -29.40 11.54
N HIS A 181 -1.55 -29.71 10.31
CA HIS A 181 -0.85 -30.66 9.45
C HIS A 181 -0.61 -30.08 8.07
N LEU A 182 0.63 -30.22 7.60
CA LEU A 182 1.01 -30.00 6.21
C LEU A 182 0.98 -31.32 5.45
N VAL A 183 0.20 -31.35 4.37
CA VAL A 183 0.06 -32.51 3.49
C VAL A 183 0.66 -32.18 2.14
N PHE A 184 1.63 -32.98 1.72
CA PHE A 184 2.30 -32.85 0.42
C PHE A 184 1.84 -33.98 -0.50
N THR A 185 1.52 -33.65 -1.75
CA THR A 185 0.99 -34.62 -2.73
C THR A 185 1.61 -34.42 -4.11
N ASN A 186 1.17 -35.20 -5.10
CA ASN A 186 1.61 -35.09 -6.51
C ASN A 186 3.12 -35.27 -6.71
N GLY A 187 3.67 -36.36 -6.15
CA GLY A 187 5.08 -36.73 -6.29
C GLY A 187 5.97 -36.09 -5.23
N VAL A 188 6.03 -36.70 -4.05
CA VAL A 188 6.80 -36.21 -2.91
C VAL A 188 8.19 -36.83 -2.90
N LYS A 189 9.23 -36.00 -2.81
CA LYS A 189 10.62 -36.40 -2.66
C LYS A 189 11.20 -35.73 -1.42
N LEU A 190 11.59 -36.53 -0.42
CA LEU A 190 12.27 -36.07 0.78
C LEU A 190 13.74 -36.51 0.75
N ILE A 191 14.64 -35.54 0.89
CA ILE A 191 16.07 -35.79 1.15
C ILE A 191 16.32 -35.45 2.61
N TYR A 192 16.37 -36.47 3.45
CA TYR A 192 16.63 -36.34 4.87
C TYR A 192 18.12 -36.09 5.14
N ARG A 193 18.42 -35.10 5.96
CA ARG A 193 19.76 -34.76 6.46
C ARG A 193 19.68 -34.68 7.99
N PRO A 194 20.04 -35.75 8.71
CA PRO A 194 20.06 -35.69 10.17
C PRO A 194 21.07 -34.65 10.63
N GLN A 195 20.71 -33.84 11.62
CA GLN A 195 21.71 -33.05 12.34
C GLN A 195 22.59 -34.03 13.12
N GLN A 196 23.90 -34.01 12.85
CA GLN A 196 24.85 -34.66 13.74
C GLN A 196 24.84 -33.86 15.03
N ASP A 197 24.31 -34.45 16.10
CA ASP A 197 24.52 -33.94 17.44
C ASP A 197 26.04 -33.83 17.65
N ARG A 198 26.52 -32.61 17.91
CA ARG A 198 27.89 -32.41 18.36
C ARG A 198 27.95 -32.91 19.81
N GLU A 199 28.48 -34.11 20.00
CA GLU A 199 28.97 -34.58 21.31
C GLU A 199 30.01 -33.62 21.91
#